data_AF-A0A4R5MJL0-F1
#
_entry.id   AF-A0A4R5MJL0-F1
#
_cell.length_a   1.000
_cell.length_b   1.000
_cell.length_c   1.000
_cell.angle_alpha   90.00
_cell.angle_beta   90.00
_cell.angle_gamma   90.00
#
_symmetry.space_group_name_H-M   'P 1'
#
loop_
_entity.id
_entity.type
_entity.pdbx_description
1 polymer ?
#
loop_
_entity_poly.entity_id
_entity_poly.type
_entity_poly.pdbx_seq_one_letter_code
_entity_poly.pdbx_strand_id
1 'polypeptide(L)'
;MYFSDFNYYELYEEHLTGAEYRKLPYGPVPQKLDSILNQMIENAQIQKIKTEFRGFSQKRYLPLEKADLTKLKASEKDVIDKVIAQMSDWSANTISDYSHKDLPWNVTEDGKNIGYEFAFYRELPYSVRVYDEDDN
;
A
#
# COMPACT_ATOMS: atom_id res chain seq x y z
N MET A 1 0.73 0.25 -2.06
CA MET A 1 -0.73 0.23 -1.76
C MET A 1 -0.98 0.39 -0.27
N TYR A 2 -0.71 -0.60 0.59
CA TYR A 2 -0.95 -0.48 2.04
C TYR A 2 -0.48 0.86 2.64
N PHE A 3 0.80 1.21 2.49
CA PHE A 3 1.31 2.49 3.01
C PHE A 3 0.69 3.72 2.34
N SER A 4 0.32 3.66 1.06
CA SER A 4 -0.35 4.77 0.38
C SER A 4 -1.74 5.02 0.98
N ASP A 5 -2.50 3.96 1.22
CA ASP A 5 -3.82 4.05 1.85
C ASP A 5 -3.74 4.55 3.30
N PHE A 6 -2.86 3.97 4.11
CA PHE A 6 -2.73 4.34 5.52
C PHE A 6 -2.11 5.72 5.72
N ASN A 7 -1.14 6.12 4.89
CA ASN A 7 -0.57 7.47 4.96
C ASN A 7 -1.58 8.52 4.50
N TYR A 8 -2.38 8.23 3.47
CA TYR A 8 -3.43 9.14 3.03
C TYR A 8 -4.52 9.29 4.10
N TYR A 9 -4.93 8.16 4.70
CA TYR A 9 -5.89 8.16 5.79
C TYR A 9 -5.37 8.89 7.02
N GLU A 10 -4.11 8.68 7.40
CA GLU A 10 -3.50 9.44 8.49
C GLU A 10 -3.51 10.93 8.13
N LEU A 11 -3.07 11.36 6.94
CA LEU A 11 -2.97 12.78 6.59
C LEU A 11 -4.32 13.49 6.50
N TYR A 12 -5.32 12.85 5.89
CA TYR A 12 -6.55 13.51 5.43
C TYR A 12 -7.83 12.98 6.07
N GLU A 13 -7.74 11.92 6.89
CA GLU A 13 -8.91 11.24 7.49
C GLU A 13 -9.92 10.73 6.44
N GLU A 14 -9.47 10.57 5.19
CA GLU A 14 -10.20 10.04 4.05
C GLU A 14 -9.49 8.80 3.51
N HIS A 15 -10.22 7.89 2.85
CA HIS A 15 -9.62 6.73 2.21
C HIS A 15 -9.10 7.06 0.80
N LEU A 16 -7.89 6.61 0.46
CA LEU A 16 -7.34 6.73 -0.90
C LEU A 16 -8.00 5.73 -1.86
N THR A 17 -7.93 4.43 -1.55
CA THR A 17 -8.71 3.39 -2.25
C THR A 17 -9.83 2.81 -1.40
N GLY A 18 -9.68 2.85 -0.07
CA GLY A 18 -10.59 2.18 0.86
C GLY A 18 -10.48 0.66 0.82
N ALA A 19 -9.39 0.11 0.27
CA ALA A 19 -9.16 -1.33 0.25
C ALA A 19 -9.04 -1.86 1.69
N GLU A 20 -9.64 -3.03 1.93
CA GLU A 20 -9.46 -3.77 3.18
C GLU A 20 -8.16 -4.56 3.12
N TYR A 21 -7.37 -4.54 4.19
CA TYR A 21 -6.11 -5.26 4.30
C TYR A 21 -6.21 -6.33 5.39
N ARG A 22 -5.72 -7.54 5.11
CA ARG A 22 -5.65 -8.63 6.09
C ARG A 22 -4.22 -8.84 6.57
N LYS A 23 -4.04 -9.05 7.87
CA LYS A 23 -2.75 -9.47 8.44
C LYS A 23 -2.43 -10.90 8.02
N LEU A 24 -1.35 -11.08 7.26
CA LEU A 24 -0.82 -12.38 6.86
C LEU A 24 0.69 -12.47 7.16
N PRO A 25 1.31 -13.67 7.15
CA PRO A 25 2.70 -13.87 7.56
C PRO A 25 3.74 -13.02 6.81
N TYR A 26 3.43 -12.59 5.58
CA TYR A 26 4.32 -11.79 4.74
C TYR A 26 3.88 -10.33 4.61
N GLY A 27 3.07 -9.83 5.55
CA GLY A 27 2.64 -8.44 5.60
C GLY A 27 1.14 -8.26 5.29
N PRO A 28 0.69 -7.01 5.16
CA PRO A 28 -0.70 -6.67 4.88
C PRO A 28 -1.07 -7.01 3.44
N VAL A 29 -2.15 -7.78 3.25
CA VAL A 29 -2.60 -8.18 1.91
C VAL A 29 -3.96 -7.56 1.58
N PRO A 30 -4.07 -6.78 0.49
CA PRO A 30 -5.35 -6.19 0.08
C PRO A 30 -6.34 -7.28 -0.34
N GLN A 31 -7.55 -7.21 0.19
CA GLN A 31 -8.64 -8.07 -0.21
C GLN A 31 -9.10 -7.73 -1.63
N LYS A 32 -9.60 -8.73 -2.36
CA LYS A 32 -10.13 -8.59 -3.74
C LYS A 32 -9.13 -8.19 -4.82
N LEU A 33 -7.84 -8.01 -4.51
CA LEU A 33 -6.82 -7.61 -5.49
C LEU A 33 -6.78 -8.55 -6.70
N ASP A 34 -6.84 -9.88 -6.48
CA ASP A 34 -6.82 -10.85 -7.58
C ASP A 34 -8.00 -10.68 -8.55
N SER A 35 -9.19 -10.38 -8.03
CA SER A 35 -10.38 -10.13 -8.86
C SER A 35 -10.20 -8.88 -9.73
N ILE A 36 -9.65 -7.80 -9.14
CA ILE A 36 -9.40 -6.54 -9.85
C ILE A 36 -8.34 -6.76 -10.93
N LEU A 37 -7.23 -7.44 -10.60
CA LEU A 37 -6.17 -7.72 -11.56
C LEU A 37 -6.67 -8.58 -12.73
N ASN A 38 -7.50 -9.59 -12.46
CA ASN A 38 -8.08 -10.42 -13.52
C ASN A 38 -8.99 -9.61 -14.44
N GLN A 39 -9.87 -8.78 -13.87
CA GLN A 39 -10.74 -7.89 -14.65
C GLN A 39 -9.92 -6.92 -15.51
N MET A 40 -8.85 -6.33 -14.98
CA MET A 40 -7.97 -5.43 -15.75
C MET A 40 -7.23 -6.17 -16.88
N ILE A 41 -6.89 -7.45 -16.70
CA ILE A 41 -6.29 -8.28 -17.75
C ILE A 41 -7.32 -8.60 -18.84
N GLU A 42 -8.53 -9.01 -18.46
CA GLU A 42 -9.64 -9.31 -19.38
C GLU A 42 -10.03 -8.08 -20.21
N ASN A 43 -10.00 -6.90 -19.61
CA ASN A 43 -10.25 -5.62 -20.27
C ASN A 43 -9.06 -5.08 -21.06
N ALA A 44 -7.95 -5.83 -21.16
CA ALA A 44 -6.71 -5.40 -21.83
C ALA A 44 -6.13 -4.07 -21.32
N GLN A 45 -6.34 -3.75 -20.04
CA GLN A 45 -5.78 -2.55 -19.38
C GLN A 45 -4.36 -2.81 -18.88
N ILE A 46 -4.08 -4.05 -18.48
CA ILE A 46 -2.75 -4.50 -18.04
C ILE A 46 -2.40 -5.86 -18.66
N GLN A 47 -1.11 -6.13 -18.79
CA GLN A 47 -0.57 -7.43 -19.15
C GLN A 47 0.24 -8.01 -18.00
N LYS A 48 -0.07 -9.25 -17.62
CA LYS A 48 0.74 -10.02 -16.66
C LYS A 48 1.85 -10.77 -17.39
N ILE A 49 3.10 -10.49 -17.04
CA ILE A 49 4.27 -11.18 -17.57
C ILE A 49 5.04 -11.88 -16.44
N LYS A 50 5.76 -12.96 -16.80
CA LYS A 50 6.74 -13.59 -15.94
C LYS A 50 8.13 -13.21 -16.43
N THR A 51 8.97 -12.72 -15.53
CA THR A 51 10.36 -12.35 -15.82
C THR A 51 11.28 -13.03 -14.83
N GLU A 52 12.43 -13.51 -15.28
CA GLU A 52 13.47 -14.02 -14.39
C GLU A 52 14.37 -12.86 -13.93
N PHE A 53 14.58 -12.73 -12.62
CA PHE A 53 15.53 -11.77 -12.07
C PHE A 53 16.35 -12.45 -10.97
N ARG A 54 17.67 -12.48 -11.16
CA ARG A 54 18.62 -13.15 -10.24
C ARG A 54 18.23 -14.61 -9.91
N GLY A 55 17.68 -15.34 -10.88
CA GLY A 55 17.26 -16.74 -10.73
C GLY A 55 15.90 -16.94 -10.03
N PHE A 56 15.17 -15.87 -9.77
CA PHE A 56 13.82 -15.91 -9.21
C PHE A 56 12.79 -15.43 -10.23
N SER A 57 11.70 -16.19 -10.35
CA SER A 57 10.56 -15.83 -11.19
C SER A 57 9.77 -14.69 -10.54
N GLN A 58 9.71 -13.55 -11.23
CA GLN A 58 8.94 -12.37 -10.83
C GLN A 58 7.69 -12.24 -11.70
N LYS A 59 6.56 -11.95 -11.06
CA LYS A 59 5.33 -11.54 -11.75
C LYS A 59 5.36 -10.02 -11.90
N ARG A 60 5.28 -9.51 -13.13
CA ARG A 60 5.17 -8.07 -13.39
C ARG A 60 3.86 -7.78 -14.12
N TYR A 61 3.27 -6.64 -13.81
CA TYR A 61 2.09 -6.12 -14.49
C TYR A 61 2.52 -4.89 -15.30
N LEU A 62 2.35 -4.94 -16.61
CA LEU A 62 2.64 -3.83 -17.52
C LEU A 62 1.35 -3.13 -17.90
N PRO A 63 1.26 -1.80 -17.76
CA PRO A 63 0.10 -1.05 -18.24
C PRO A 63 0.05 -1.08 -19.78
N LEU A 64 -1.12 -1.36 -20.34
CA LEU A 64 -1.38 -1.32 -21.78
C LEU A 64 -2.07 -0.01 -22.20
N GLU A 65 -2.59 0.73 -21.24
CA GLU A 65 -3.16 2.06 -21.40
C GLU A 65 -2.54 3.06 -20.42
N LYS A 66 -2.64 4.36 -20.72
CA LYS A 66 -2.23 5.40 -19.78
C LYS A 66 -3.30 5.58 -18.71
N ALA A 67 -2.87 5.75 -17.47
CA ALA A 67 -3.77 6.11 -16.38
C ALA A 67 -4.41 7.49 -16.65
N ASP A 68 -5.71 7.59 -16.44
CA ASP A 68 -6.44 8.85 -16.46
C ASP A 68 -6.26 9.55 -15.10
N LEU A 69 -5.27 10.46 -15.03
CA LEU A 69 -4.93 11.17 -13.80
C LEU A 69 -6.01 12.19 -13.38
N THR A 70 -6.98 12.52 -14.24
CA THR A 70 -8.08 13.44 -13.88
C THR A 70 -9.02 12.81 -12.85
N LYS A 71 -8.96 11.48 -12.69
CA LYS A 71 -9.71 10.73 -11.68
C LYS A 71 -9.05 10.73 -10.29
N LEU A 72 -7.86 11.29 -10.16
CA LEU A 72 -7.14 11.37 -8.89
C LEU A 72 -7.09 12.81 -8.39
N LYS A 73 -7.27 13.00 -7.09
CA LYS A 73 -6.95 14.27 -6.42
C LYS A 73 -5.43 14.48 -6.46
N ALA A 74 -5.01 15.74 -6.46
CA ALA A 74 -3.58 16.08 -6.37
C ALA A 74 -2.96 15.54 -5.07
N SER A 75 -3.71 15.54 -3.97
CA SER A 75 -3.30 14.97 -2.68
C SER A 75 -3.07 13.45 -2.74
N GLU A 76 -3.95 12.71 -3.43
CA GLU A 76 -3.83 11.25 -3.59
C GLU A 76 -2.57 10.91 -4.38
N LYS A 77 -2.35 11.64 -5.49
CA LYS A 77 -1.15 11.48 -6.32
C LYS A 77 0.12 11.77 -5.53
N ASP A 78 0.17 12.86 -4.77
CA ASP A 78 1.33 13.25 -3.96
C ASP A 78 1.72 12.14 -2.95
N VAL A 79 0.73 11.56 -2.25
CA VAL A 79 0.99 10.45 -1.32
C VAL A 79 1.49 9.20 -2.04
N ILE A 80 0.90 8.85 -3.19
CA ILE A 80 1.36 7.71 -4.00
C ILE A 80 2.82 7.92 -4.43
N ASP A 81 3.15 9.09 -4.96
CA ASP A 81 4.50 9.41 -5.44
C ASP A 81 5.53 9.36 -4.30
N LYS A 82 5.21 9.89 -3.12
CA LYS A 82 6.09 9.83 -1.93
C LYS A 82 6.36 8.40 -1.49
N VAL A 83 5.33 7.55 -1.43
CA VAL A 83 5.50 6.13 -1.08
C VAL A 83 6.35 5.41 -2.11
N ILE A 84 6.14 5.68 -3.42
CA ILE A 84 6.98 5.12 -4.49
C ILE A 84 8.43 5.58 -4.31
N ALA A 85 8.68 6.88 -4.12
CA ALA A 85 10.03 7.43 -3.97
C ALA A 85 10.77 6.86 -2.77
N GLN A 86 10.05 6.59 -1.66
CA GLN A 86 10.65 6.00 -0.46
C GLN A 86 11.01 4.52 -0.66
N MET A 87 10.17 3.76 -1.36
CA MET A 87 10.20 2.30 -1.34
C MET A 87 10.62 1.64 -2.65
N SER A 88 10.80 2.39 -3.76
CA SER A 88 11.06 1.81 -5.08
C SER A 88 12.34 0.98 -5.17
N ASP A 89 13.34 1.31 -4.35
CA ASP A 89 14.63 0.63 -4.30
C ASP A 89 14.67 -0.52 -3.27
N TRP A 90 13.58 -0.71 -2.52
CA TRP A 90 13.53 -1.71 -1.46
C TRP A 90 13.21 -3.09 -2.02
N SER A 91 13.83 -4.11 -1.42
CA SER A 91 13.48 -5.50 -1.72
C SER A 91 12.11 -5.86 -1.13
N ALA A 92 11.47 -6.91 -1.67
CA ALA A 92 10.22 -7.43 -1.10
C ALA A 92 10.37 -7.82 0.38
N ASN A 93 11.52 -8.37 0.77
CA ASN A 93 11.82 -8.70 2.16
C ASN A 93 11.91 -7.43 3.02
N THR A 94 12.59 -6.39 2.54
CA THR A 94 12.68 -5.11 3.24
C THR A 94 11.31 -4.47 3.47
N ILE A 95 10.44 -4.50 2.46
CA ILE A 95 9.06 -3.98 2.57
C ILE A 95 8.25 -4.82 3.57
N SER A 96 8.38 -6.15 3.53
CA SER A 96 7.72 -7.06 4.48
C SER A 96 8.16 -6.76 5.91
N ASP A 97 9.47 -6.74 6.16
CA ASP A 97 10.06 -6.48 7.49
C ASP A 97 9.66 -5.10 8.04
N TYR A 98 9.57 -4.10 7.15
CA TYR A 98 9.10 -2.76 7.51
C TYR A 98 7.61 -2.77 7.89
N SER A 99 6.76 -3.46 7.11
CA SER A 99 5.32 -3.57 7.42
C SER A 99 5.03 -4.30 8.72
N HIS A 100 5.87 -5.26 9.12
CA HIS A 100 5.69 -6.00 10.39
C HIS A 100 5.91 -5.16 11.64
N LYS A 101 6.61 -4.04 11.48
CA LYS A 101 6.91 -3.08 12.54
C LYS A 101 5.95 -1.89 12.55
N ASP A 102 5.09 -1.77 11.54
CA ASP A 102 4.06 -0.74 11.50
C ASP A 102 2.94 -1.09 12.49
N LEU A 103 2.50 -0.12 13.29
CA LEU A 103 1.60 -0.36 14.42
C LEU A 103 0.28 -1.03 13.99
N PRO A 104 -0.44 -0.58 12.94
CA PRO A 104 -1.69 -1.21 12.53
C PRO A 104 -1.54 -2.71 12.25
N TRP A 105 -0.46 -3.10 11.59
CA TRP A 105 -0.18 -4.53 11.34
C TRP A 105 0.18 -5.26 12.63
N ASN A 106 0.99 -4.64 13.51
CA ASN A 106 1.45 -5.25 14.74
C ASN A 106 0.30 -5.63 15.69
N VAL A 107 -0.62 -4.70 15.94
CA VAL A 107 -1.72 -4.86 16.91
C VAL A 107 -2.90 -5.68 16.38
N THR A 108 -2.99 -5.88 15.07
CA THR A 108 -4.04 -6.70 14.45
C THR A 108 -3.80 -8.18 14.72
N GLU A 109 -4.84 -8.97 14.98
CA GLU A 109 -4.74 -10.43 15.09
C GLU A 109 -4.47 -11.08 13.72
N ASP A 110 -3.76 -12.21 13.71
CA ASP A 110 -3.47 -12.95 12.48
C ASP A 110 -4.74 -13.34 11.72
N GLY A 111 -4.77 -13.07 10.42
CA GLY A 111 -5.90 -13.35 9.55
C GLY A 111 -7.08 -12.39 9.68
N LYS A 112 -7.02 -11.38 10.56
CA LYS A 112 -8.05 -10.33 10.69
C LYS A 112 -7.78 -9.13 9.78
N ASN A 113 -8.82 -8.33 9.58
CA ASN A 113 -8.72 -7.07 8.87
C ASN A 113 -8.00 -6.04 9.75
N ILE A 114 -7.09 -5.29 9.14
CA ILE A 114 -6.31 -4.23 9.77
C ILE A 114 -7.17 -2.97 9.79
N GLY A 115 -7.39 -2.42 10.98
CA GLY A 115 -8.14 -1.18 11.18
C GLY A 115 -7.35 0.04 10.71
N TYR A 116 -7.99 0.94 9.97
CA TYR A 116 -7.39 2.19 9.50
C TYR A 116 -7.16 3.17 10.66
N GLU A 117 -8.01 3.12 11.68
CA GLU A 117 -7.94 3.95 12.88
C GLU A 117 -6.61 3.82 13.63
N PHE A 118 -5.93 2.68 13.50
CA PHE A 118 -4.60 2.50 14.08
C PHE A 118 -3.52 3.38 13.43
N ALA A 119 -3.79 3.97 12.26
CA ALA A 119 -2.86 4.87 11.57
C ALA A 119 -2.54 6.12 12.39
N PHE A 120 -3.46 6.59 13.23
CA PHE A 120 -3.29 7.78 14.09
C PHE A 120 -2.42 7.53 15.33
N TYR A 121 -2.08 6.27 15.60
CA TYR A 121 -1.20 5.88 16.70
C TYR A 121 0.19 5.50 16.22
N ARG A 122 0.47 5.67 14.92
CA ARG A 122 1.79 5.39 14.36
C ARG A 122 2.81 6.39 14.90
N GLU A 123 4.02 5.91 15.11
CA GLU A 123 5.18 6.74 15.45
C GLU A 123 6.16 6.79 14.27
N LEU A 124 7.17 7.67 14.36
CA LEU A 124 8.28 7.66 13.41
C LEU A 124 8.97 6.27 13.42
N PRO A 125 9.38 5.74 12.25
CA PRO A 125 9.38 6.37 10.93
C PRO A 125 8.12 6.10 10.07
N TYR A 126 7.01 5.65 10.65
CA TYR A 126 5.79 5.25 9.92
C TYR A 126 4.76 6.37 9.83
N SER A 127 4.66 7.19 10.87
CA SER A 127 3.77 8.35 10.86
C SER A 127 4.21 9.38 9.83
N VAL A 128 3.23 9.92 9.12
CA VAL A 128 3.39 11.04 8.18
C VAL A 128 2.79 12.35 8.71
N ARG A 129 2.28 12.35 9.94
CA ARG A 129 1.92 13.55 10.70
C ARG A 129 3.01 13.87 11.72
N VAL A 130 3.22 15.15 11.98
CA VAL A 130 3.95 15.58 13.17
C VAL A 130 2.89 15.89 14.21
N TYR A 131 2.83 15.07 15.26
CA TYR A 131 2.01 15.36 16.42
C TYR A 131 2.86 16.22 17.35
N ASP A 132 2.43 17.46 17.60
CA ASP A 132 3.07 18.30 18.61
C ASP A 132 2.81 17.66 19.99
N GLU A 133 3.85 17.52 20.81
CA GLU A 133 3.77 16.86 22.14
C GLU A 133 2.89 17.65 23.16
N ASP A 134 2.33 18.80 22.76
CA ASP A 134 1.65 19.77 23.64
C ASP A 134 0.11 19.62 23.72
N ASP A 135 -0.50 18.64 23.05
CA ASP A 135 -1.96 18.41 23.08
C ASP A 135 -2.41 17.37 24.13
N ASN A 136 -1.75 17.31 25.30
CA ASN A 136 -2.17 16.49 26.45
C ASN A 136 -2.13 17.23 27.79
#